data_AF-A0A1M5BZF4-F1
#
_entry.id   AF-A0A1M5BZF4-F1
#
_cell.length_a   1.000
_cell.length_b   1.000
_cell.length_c   1.000
_cell.angle_alpha   90.00
_cell.angle_beta   90.00
_cell.angle_gamma   90.00
#
_symmetry.space_group_name_H-M   'P 1'
#
loop_
_entity.id
_entity.type
_entity.pdbx_description
1 polymer ?
#
loop_
_entity_poly.entity_id
_entity_poly.type
_entity_poly.pdbx_seq_one_letter_code
_entity_poly.pdbx_strand_id
1 'polypeptide(L)'
;METFSTVLFVNHAPVGYRVQCDNERAELSPAENPSRKDVAPRIIAEKSPAGWQVQGTDNPELIRQVISELQLTERGPAPVFMSAAP
;
A
#
# COMPACT_ATOMS: atom_id res chain seq x y z
N MET A 1 7.30 -2.53 -14.08
CA MET A 1 6.00 -2.09 -13.53
C MET A 1 5.34 -3.31 -12.92
N GLU A 2 5.26 -3.33 -11.60
CA GLU A 2 4.69 -4.41 -10.82
C GLU A 2 3.26 -4.03 -10.42
N THR A 3 2.38 -5.03 -10.35
CA THR A 3 1.01 -4.82 -9.91
C THR A 3 0.68 -5.87 -8.85
N PHE A 4 0.21 -5.41 -7.71
CA PHE A 4 -0.20 -6.26 -6.61
C PHE A 4 -1.42 -5.64 -5.90
N SER A 5 -2.00 -6.41 -4.99
CA SER A 5 -3.12 -5.96 -4.16
C SER A 5 -2.68 -5.90 -2.72
N THR A 6 -3.11 -4.88 -1.99
CA THR A 6 -2.91 -4.77 -0.54
C THR A 6 -4.21 -4.38 0.15
N VAL A 7 -4.28 -4.52 1.47
CA VAL A 7 -5.40 -4.06 2.28
C VAL A 7 -4.91 -2.97 3.21
N LEU A 8 -5.49 -1.78 3.09
CA LEU A 8 -5.22 -0.64 3.97
C LEU A 8 -6.44 -0.37 4.84
N PHE A 9 -6.21 0.11 6.07
CA PHE A 9 -7.27 0.54 6.96
C PHE A 9 -7.51 2.04 6.78
N VAL A 10 -8.68 2.39 6.24
CA VAL A 10 -9.15 3.78 6.10
C VAL A 10 -10.28 3.97 7.10
N ASN A 11 -10.11 4.89 8.06
CA ASN A 11 -11.06 5.11 9.16
C ASN A 11 -11.43 3.80 9.91
N HIS A 12 -10.41 2.97 10.21
CA HIS A 12 -10.56 1.65 10.84
C HIS A 12 -11.34 0.60 10.02
N ALA A 13 -11.76 0.91 8.80
CA ALA A 13 -12.39 -0.05 7.90
C ALA A 13 -11.35 -0.62 6.90
N PRO A 14 -11.28 -1.95 6.72
CA PRO A 14 -10.39 -2.55 5.74
C PRO A 14 -10.81 -2.19 4.32
N VAL A 15 -9.83 -1.85 3.47
CA VAL A 15 -10.03 -1.43 2.09
C VAL A 15 -9.02 -2.17 1.22
N GLY A 16 -9.51 -2.95 0.27
CA GLY A 16 -8.65 -3.49 -0.78
C GLY A 16 -8.18 -2.38 -1.69
N TYR A 17 -6.88 -2.35 -1.99
CA TYR A 17 -6.25 -1.44 -2.92
C TYR A 17 -5.53 -2.23 -4.01
N ARG A 18 -5.71 -1.83 -5.26
CA ARG A 18 -4.85 -2.23 -6.36
C ARG A 18 -3.68 -1.27 -6.42
N VAL A 19 -2.47 -1.79 -6.28
CA VAL A 19 -1.22 -1.03 -6.34
C VAL A 19 -0.55 -1.27 -7.68
N GLN A 20 -0.26 -0.20 -8.39
CA GLN A 20 0.59 -0.19 -9.58
C GLN A 20 1.87 0.54 -9.22
N CYS A 21 3.00 -0.17 -9.18
CA CYS A 21 4.27 0.38 -8.71
C CYS A 21 5.36 0.24 -9.79
N ASP A 22 6.18 1.27 -9.91
CA ASP A 22 7.48 1.24 -10.56
C ASP A 22 8.57 1.69 -9.56
N ASN A 23 9.80 1.89 -10.03
CA ASN A 23 10.95 2.20 -9.16
C ASN A 23 10.83 3.55 -8.45
N GLU A 24 10.00 4.47 -8.95
CA GLU A 24 9.92 5.86 -8.49
C GLU A 24 8.51 6.28 -8.11
N ARG A 25 7.47 5.56 -8.55
CA ARG A 25 6.08 5.91 -8.32
C ARG A 25 5.22 4.68 -8.03
N ALA A 26 4.30 4.83 -7.09
CA ALA A 26 3.24 3.88 -6.81
C ALA A 26 1.89 4.58 -6.84
N GLU A 27 0.92 3.95 -7.49
CA GLU A 27 -0.46 4.39 -7.51
C GLU A 27 -1.34 3.32 -6.86
N LEU A 28 -2.05 3.72 -5.81
CA LEU A 28 -2.96 2.85 -5.08
C LEU A 28 -4.40 3.30 -5.35
N SER A 29 -5.13 2.45 -6.06
CA SER A 29 -6.54 2.65 -6.38
C SER A 29 -7.42 1.79 -5.48
N PRO A 30 -8.35 2.37 -4.72
CA PRO A 30 -9.24 1.60 -3.85
C PRO A 30 -10.19 0.73 -4.69
N ALA A 31 -10.47 -0.47 -4.21
CA ALA A 31 -11.47 -1.34 -4.79
C ALA A 31 -12.87 -0.75 -4.57
N GLU A 32 -13.71 -0.80 -5.62
CA GLU A 32 -15.10 -0.38 -5.52
C GLU A 32 -15.85 -1.28 -4.53
N ASN A 33 -16.59 -0.65 -3.62
CA ASN A 33 -17.45 -1.35 -2.70
C ASN A 33 -18.76 -0.57 -2.54
N PRO A 34 -19.87 -1.04 -3.13
CA PRO A 34 -21.16 -0.33 -3.11
C PRO A 34 -21.80 -0.28 -1.71
N SER A 35 -21.36 -1.10 -0.76
CA SER A 35 -21.85 -1.10 0.63
C SER A 35 -21.04 -0.20 1.57
N ARG A 36 -19.95 0.41 1.07
CA ARG A 36 -19.06 1.26 1.86
C ARG A 36 -19.67 2.65 2.02
N LYS A 37 -19.72 3.16 3.26
CA LYS A 37 -20.25 4.49 3.56
C LYS A 37 -19.29 5.63 3.18
N ASP A 38 -17.98 5.39 3.34
CA ASP A 38 -16.95 6.39 3.10
C ASP A 38 -16.20 6.12 1.80
N VAL A 39 -15.93 7.17 1.01
CA VAL A 39 -15.11 7.02 -0.20
C VAL A 39 -13.65 6.88 0.23
N ALA A 40 -13.06 5.72 -0.05
CA ALA A 40 -11.64 5.51 0.17
C ALA A 40 -10.83 6.39 -0.82
N PRO A 41 -9.76 7.07 -0.38
CA PRO A 41 -9.00 7.95 -1.26
C PRO A 41 -8.18 7.14 -2.25
N ARG A 42 -7.99 7.68 -3.45
CA ARG A 42 -6.90 7.27 -4.35
C ARG A 42 -5.60 7.87 -3.84
N ILE A 43 -4.56 7.06 -3.74
CA ILE A 43 -3.29 7.45 -3.15
C ILE A 43 -2.21 7.37 -4.23
N ILE A 44 -1.34 8.37 -4.26
CA ILE A 44 -0.14 8.39 -5.09
C ILE A 44 1.05 8.48 -4.15
N ALA A 45 2.00 7.56 -4.26
CA ALA A 45 3.27 7.65 -3.57
C ALA A 45 4.38 7.87 -4.59
N GLU A 46 5.24 8.85 -4.34
CA GLU A 46 6.40 9.15 -5.18
C GLU A 46 7.67 9.03 -4.34
N LYS A 47 8.70 8.43 -4.91
CA LYS A 47 9.96 8.21 -4.24
C LYS A 47 10.79 9.49 -4.31
N SER A 48 11.22 9.95 -3.15
CA SER A 48 12.14 11.07 -3.00
C SER A 48 13.46 10.58 -2.38
N PRO A 49 14.54 11.38 -2.40
CA PRO A 49 15.78 11.05 -1.70
C PRO A 49 15.58 10.79 -0.19
N ALA A 50 14.53 11.34 0.42
CA ALA A 50 14.18 11.14 1.82
C ALA A 50 13.25 9.94 2.08
N GLY A 51 12.83 9.23 1.03
CA GLY A 51 11.87 8.12 1.09
C GLY A 51 10.58 8.39 0.32
N TRP A 52 9.58 7.53 0.54
CA TRP A 52 8.27 7.64 -0.11
C TRP A 52 7.48 8.83 0.43
N GLN A 53 7.04 9.70 -0.47
CA GLN A 53 6.12 10.80 -0.21
C GLN A 53 4.72 10.42 -0.69
N VAL A 54 3.74 10.46 0.21
CA VAL A 54 2.36 10.02 -0.04
C VAL A 54 1.44 11.22 -0.23
N GLN A 55 0.63 11.18 -1.27
CA GLN A 55 -0.36 12.19 -1.66
C GLN A 55 -1.76 11.55 -1.78
N GLY A 56 -2.80 12.37 -1.68
CA GLY A 56 -4.21 11.94 -1.78
C GLY A 56 -4.87 11.64 -0.43
N THR A 57 -4.14 11.80 0.69
CA THR A 57 -4.68 11.71 2.04
C THR A 57 -3.83 12.53 3.01
N ASP A 58 -4.48 13.16 3.99
CA ASP A 58 -3.85 13.82 5.14
C ASP A 58 -3.84 12.93 6.39
N ASN A 59 -4.34 11.69 6.28
CA ASN A 59 -4.41 10.77 7.41
C ASN A 59 -3.01 10.15 7.67
N PRO A 60 -2.37 10.45 8.81
CA PRO A 60 -1.02 9.97 9.10
C PRO A 60 -0.94 8.45 9.28
N GLU A 61 -1.99 7.79 9.75
CA GLU A 61 -2.03 6.33 9.88
C GLU A 61 -2.05 5.66 8.50
N LEU A 62 -2.82 6.22 7.57
CA LEU A 62 -2.89 5.71 6.20
C LEU A 62 -1.56 5.92 5.47
N ILE A 63 -0.94 7.09 5.63
CA ILE A 63 0.40 7.38 5.09
C ILE A 63 1.42 6.35 5.58
N ARG A 64 1.45 6.06 6.88
CA ARG A 64 2.39 5.09 7.46
C ARG A 64 2.16 3.68 6.94
N GLN A 65 0.90 3.25 6.78
CA GLN A 65 0.58 1.95 6.18
C GLN A 65 1.09 1.86 4.74
N VAL A 66 0.84 2.88 3.91
CA VAL A 66 1.30 2.90 2.51
C VAL A 66 2.81 2.80 2.41
N ILE A 67 3.55 3.60 3.21
CA ILE A 67 5.01 3.56 3.21
C ILE A 67 5.52 2.17 3.64
N SER A 68 4.90 1.56 4.65
CA SER A 68 5.27 0.21 5.10
C SER A 68 5.07 -0.84 4.02
N GLU A 69 3.92 -0.81 3.33
CA GLU A 69 3.62 -1.74 2.24
C GLU A 69 4.63 -1.61 1.10
N LEU A 70 4.93 -0.38 0.65
CA LEU A 70 5.89 -0.16 -0.43
C LEU A 70 7.30 -0.60 -0.05
N GLN A 71 7.75 -0.34 1.19
CA GLN A 71 9.05 -0.81 1.67
C GLN A 71 9.15 -2.33 1.77
N LEU A 72 8.06 -3.02 2.08
CA LEU A 72 8.02 -4.49 2.09
C LEU A 72 8.10 -5.04 0.67
N THR A 73 7.43 -4.42 -0.30
CA THR A 73 7.52 -4.81 -1.71
C THR A 73 8.94 -4.62 -2.26
N GLU A 74 9.61 -3.51 -1.94
CA GLU A 74 10.99 -3.24 -2.38
C GLU A 74 12.02 -4.23 -1.83
N ARG A 75 11.77 -4.81 -0.65
CA ARG A 75 12.65 -5.81 -0.04
C ARG A 75 12.50 -7.21 -0.65
N GLY A 76 11.57 -7.39 -1.58
CA GLY A 76 11.16 -8.70 -2.08
C GLY A 76 10.45 -9.52 -1.00
N PRO A 77 9.89 -10.70 -1.34
CA PRO A 77 9.31 -11.57 -0.32
C PRO A 77 10.39 -11.88 0.72
N ALA A 78 10.10 -11.62 1.99
CA ALA A 78 10.95 -12.08 3.09
C ALA A 78 11.25 -13.57 2.86
N PRO A 79 12.50 -14.04 3.03
CA PRO A 79 12.80 -15.45 2.89
C PRO A 79 11.86 -16.21 3.82
N VAL A 80 10.96 -16.99 3.23
CA VAL A 80 10.14 -17.93 3.97
C VAL A 80 11.11 -18.96 4.51
N PHE A 81 11.56 -18.79 5.75
CA PHE A 81 12.22 -19.84 6.50
C PHE A 81 11.16 -20.90 6.78
N MET A 82 10.90 -21.77 5.81
CA MET A 82 10.20 -23.03 6.06
C MET A 82 11.12 -23.86 6.95
N SER A 83 10.94 -23.74 8.26
CA SER A 83 11.54 -24.67 9.21
C SER A 83 10.77 -26.00 9.08
N ALA A 84 11.24 -26.86 8.19
CA ALA A 84 10.89 -28.27 8.21
C ALA A 84 11.67 -28.90 9.37
N ALA A 85 10.99 -29.13 10.49
CA ALA A 85 11.54 -29.98 11.55
C ALA A 85 11.48 -31.46 11.09
N PRO A 86 12.51 -32.26 11.43
CA PRO A 86 12.65 -33.65 10.99
C PRO A 86 11.66 -34.62 11.63
#